data_AF-A0A447KVL0-F1
#
_entry.id   AF-A0A447KVL0-F1
#
_cell.length_a   1.000
_cell.length_b   1.000
_cell.length_c   1.000
_cell.angle_alpha   90.00
_cell.angle_beta   90.00
_cell.angle_gamma   90.00
#
_symmetry.space_group_name_H-M   'P 1'
#
loop_
_entity.id
_entity.type
_entity.pdbx_description
1 polymer ?
#
loop_
_entity_poly.entity_id
_entity_poly.type
_entity_poly.pdbx_seq_one_letter_code
_entity_poly.pdbx_strand_id
1 'polypeptide(L)'
;MRNHSETFNLQDKPRNRDDIAEAIKRLGELDREMSALENELNEKISQLTDRYMTSIKQSKSQYQKLYQDIAIWCEANKERLLTDDGKKSVNLITGEVKWRIRPPAVIVNDPQQALAALKRFGLNQFIRTRETINKEAILHQPEQIKGIAGIAILEGQEDVIVTPYEKALD
;
A
#
# COMPACT_ATOMS: atom_id res chain seq x y z
N MET A 1 10.35 -24.30 40.65
CA MET A 1 11.56 -23.45 40.67
C MET A 1 12.44 -23.80 39.47
N ARG A 2 12.39 -22.99 38.41
CA ARG A 2 13.41 -22.95 37.36
C ARG A 2 13.75 -21.47 37.16
N ASN A 3 14.63 -20.99 38.03
CA ASN A 3 15.22 -19.67 37.94
C ASN A 3 16.51 -19.80 37.14
N HIS A 4 16.52 -19.20 35.95
CA HIS A 4 17.59 -18.40 35.37
C HIS A 4 17.31 -18.33 33.87
N SER A 5 16.42 -17.40 33.50
CA SER A 5 16.58 -16.70 32.24
C SER A 5 17.87 -15.88 32.41
N GLU A 6 19.01 -16.49 32.11
CA GLU A 6 20.23 -15.72 31.86
C GLU A 6 19.90 -14.81 30.69
N THR A 7 19.60 -13.57 31.05
CA THR A 7 19.39 -12.49 30.11
C THR A 7 20.76 -12.28 29.49
N PHE A 8 20.95 -12.78 28.27
CA PHE A 8 22.13 -12.44 27.47
C PHE A 8 22.23 -10.92 27.46
N ASN A 9 23.21 -10.39 28.20
CA ASN A 9 23.37 -8.96 28.36
C ASN A 9 23.86 -8.41 27.01
N LEU A 10 23.04 -7.57 26.36
CA LEU A 10 23.31 -6.97 25.05
C LEU A 10 24.66 -6.20 24.98
N GLN A 11 25.32 -5.99 26.10
CA GLN A 11 26.62 -5.32 26.21
C GLN A 11 27.84 -6.26 26.15
N ASP A 12 27.68 -7.59 26.29
CA ASP A 12 28.81 -8.51 26.23
C ASP A 12 28.99 -9.10 24.82
N LYS A 13 30.06 -8.64 24.15
CA LYS A 13 30.47 -9.14 22.84
C LYS A 13 30.91 -10.61 22.95
N PRO A 14 30.44 -11.52 22.06
CA PRO A 14 30.91 -12.91 22.03
C PRO A 14 32.42 -12.98 21.84
N ARG A 15 33.10 -13.82 22.63
CA ARG A 15 34.58 -13.91 22.64
C ARG A 15 35.08 -15.28 22.17
N ASN A 16 34.23 -16.30 22.18
CA ASN A 16 34.56 -17.65 21.77
C ASN A 16 33.41 -18.30 20.96
N ARG A 17 33.61 -19.55 20.52
CA ARG A 17 32.64 -20.28 19.69
C ARG A 17 31.35 -20.62 20.43
N ASP A 18 31.43 -20.89 21.73
CA ASP A 18 30.26 -21.24 22.55
C ASP A 18 29.38 -20.00 22.78
N ASP A 19 30.00 -18.83 23.04
CA ASP A 19 29.28 -17.54 23.12
C ASP A 19 28.54 -17.22 21.82
N ILE A 20 29.15 -17.52 20.67
CA ILE A 20 28.53 -17.33 19.34
C ILE A 20 27.33 -18.27 19.18
N ALA A 21 27.46 -19.55 19.56
CA ALA A 21 26.37 -20.51 19.48
C ALA A 21 25.17 -20.08 20.35
N GLU A 22 25.44 -19.56 21.54
CA GLU A 22 24.41 -19.00 22.44
C GLU A 22 23.76 -17.74 21.85
N ALA A 23 24.56 -16.82 21.30
CA ALA A 23 24.05 -15.62 20.64
C ALA A 23 23.15 -15.96 19.43
N ILE A 24 23.53 -16.96 18.62
CA ILE A 24 22.72 -17.45 17.50
C ILE A 24 21.39 -18.05 18.00
N LYS A 25 21.42 -18.81 19.10
CA LYS A 25 20.20 -19.33 19.73
C LYS A 25 19.29 -18.19 20.17
N ARG A 26 19.83 -17.18 20.86
CA ARG A 26 19.06 -16.01 21.31
C ARG A 26 18.50 -15.21 20.14
N LEU A 27 19.24 -15.08 19.04
CA LEU A 27 18.76 -14.46 17.81
C LEU A 27 17.51 -15.18 17.26
N GLY A 28 17.53 -16.51 17.23
CA GLY A 28 16.35 -17.30 16.81
C GLY A 28 15.16 -17.21 17.76
N GLU A 29 15.40 -17.05 19.08
CA GLU A 29 14.33 -16.77 20.04
C GLU A 29 13.68 -15.42 19.79
N LEU A 30 14.49 -14.37 19.60
CA LEU A 30 14.02 -13.03 19.27
C LEU A 30 13.23 -13.01 17.95
N ASP A 31 13.69 -13.73 16.93
CA ASP A 31 13.00 -13.83 15.64
C ASP A 31 11.60 -14.44 15.78
N ARG A 32 11.44 -15.49 16.60
CA ARG A 32 10.14 -16.07 16.93
C ARG A 32 9.27 -15.14 17.77
N GLU A 33 9.85 -14.46 18.76
CA GLU A 33 9.14 -13.46 19.57
C GLU A 33 8.60 -12.34 18.68
N MET A 34 9.42 -11.79 17.77
CA MET A 34 9.00 -10.77 16.81
C MET A 34 7.91 -11.28 15.87
N SER A 35 8.10 -12.46 15.27
CA SER A 35 7.11 -13.08 14.38
C SER A 35 5.77 -13.33 15.07
N ALA A 36 5.78 -13.76 16.33
CA ALA A 36 4.57 -13.95 17.12
C ALA A 36 3.84 -12.62 17.38
N LEU A 37 4.57 -11.56 17.74
CA LEU A 37 4.02 -10.23 17.94
C LEU A 37 3.45 -9.63 16.64
N GLU A 38 4.13 -9.82 15.51
CA GLU A 38 3.64 -9.39 14.19
C GLU A 38 2.35 -10.13 13.81
N ASN A 39 2.28 -11.44 14.06
CA ASN A 39 1.08 -12.23 13.81
C ASN A 39 -0.10 -11.76 14.69
N GLU A 40 0.14 -11.53 15.99
CA GLU A 40 -0.88 -10.99 16.90
C GLU A 40 -1.36 -9.59 16.45
N LEU A 41 -0.43 -8.73 16.02
CA LEU A 41 -0.76 -7.41 15.49
C LEU A 41 -1.61 -7.51 14.22
N ASN A 42 -1.21 -8.36 13.28
CA ASN A 42 -1.95 -8.55 12.02
C ASN A 42 -3.35 -9.10 12.26
N GLU A 43 -3.51 -10.02 13.21
CA GLU A 43 -4.82 -10.52 13.60
C GLU A 43 -5.69 -9.42 14.20
N LYS A 44 -5.14 -8.59 15.09
CA LYS A 44 -5.87 -7.42 15.65
C LYS A 44 -6.25 -6.40 14.57
N ILE A 45 -5.36 -6.10 13.63
CA ILE A 45 -5.65 -5.21 12.49
C ILE A 45 -6.80 -5.78 11.65
N SER A 46 -6.77 -7.09 11.36
CA SER A 46 -7.81 -7.76 10.59
C SER A 46 -9.17 -7.67 11.29
N GLN A 47 -9.24 -8.08 12.57
CA GLN A 47 -10.48 -8.04 13.36
C GLN A 47 -11.05 -6.61 13.48
N LEU A 48 -10.18 -5.62 13.70
CA LEU A 48 -10.59 -4.21 13.78
C LEU A 48 -11.12 -3.73 12.44
N THR A 49 -10.42 -4.05 11.35
CA THR A 49 -10.82 -3.68 9.99
C THR A 49 -12.18 -4.28 9.65
N ASP A 50 -12.41 -5.57 9.90
CA ASP A 50 -13.67 -6.25 9.60
C ASP A 50 -14.86 -5.65 10.36
N ARG A 51 -14.66 -5.34 11.65
CA ARG A 51 -15.68 -4.71 12.48
C ARG A 51 -16.13 -3.36 11.91
N TYR A 52 -15.18 -2.49 11.56
CA TYR A 52 -15.52 -1.16 11.06
C TYR A 52 -15.98 -1.18 9.60
N MET A 53 -15.40 -2.03 8.76
CA MET A 53 -15.80 -2.17 7.36
C MET A 53 -17.26 -2.60 7.22
N THR A 54 -17.76 -3.43 8.13
CA THR A 54 -19.19 -3.82 8.15
C THR A 54 -20.10 -2.61 8.39
N SER A 55 -19.84 -1.83 9.45
CA SER A 55 -20.62 -0.62 9.77
C SER A 55 -20.50 0.46 8.69
N ILE A 56 -19.31 0.62 8.10
CA ILE A 56 -19.08 1.55 6.98
C ILE A 56 -19.89 1.12 5.76
N LYS A 57 -19.89 -0.17 5.41
CA LYS A 57 -20.67 -0.69 4.28
C LYS A 57 -22.18 -0.43 4.47
N GLN A 58 -22.70 -0.67 5.67
CA GLN A 58 -24.11 -0.40 6.00
C GLN A 58 -24.44 1.10 5.88
N SER A 59 -23.63 1.96 6.50
CA SER A 59 -23.82 3.42 6.45
C SER A 59 -23.72 3.96 5.03
N LYS A 60 -22.77 3.45 4.24
CA LYS A 60 -22.61 3.82 2.82
C LYS A 60 -23.82 3.42 1.99
N SER A 61 -24.38 2.23 2.22
CA SER A 61 -25.60 1.77 1.54
C SER A 61 -26.80 2.66 1.86
N GLN A 62 -27.01 2.97 3.15
CA GLN A 62 -28.08 3.90 3.58
C GLN A 62 -27.91 5.29 2.99
N TYR A 63 -26.68 5.83 3.04
CA TYR A 63 -26.34 7.12 2.44
C TYR A 63 -26.65 7.14 0.94
N GLN A 64 -26.21 6.13 0.20
CA GLN A 64 -26.43 6.04 -1.24
C GLN A 64 -27.91 5.96 -1.59
N LYS A 65 -28.68 5.14 -0.86
CA LYS A 65 -30.13 5.03 -1.04
C LYS A 65 -30.82 6.37 -0.79
N LEU A 66 -30.56 6.99 0.36
CA LEU A 66 -31.17 8.26 0.73
C LEU A 66 -30.81 9.38 -0.27
N TYR A 67 -29.54 9.43 -0.69
CA TYR A 67 -29.09 10.37 -1.70
C TYR A 67 -29.81 10.16 -3.04
N GLN A 68 -29.98 8.91 -3.46
CA GLN A 68 -30.68 8.56 -4.69
C GLN A 68 -32.17 8.91 -4.61
N ASP A 69 -32.84 8.62 -3.49
CA ASP A 69 -34.25 8.96 -3.27
C ASP A 69 -34.46 10.49 -3.32
N ILE A 70 -33.57 11.26 -2.67
CA ILE A 70 -33.58 12.73 -2.73
C ILE A 70 -33.35 13.21 -4.18
N ALA A 71 -32.37 12.64 -4.88
CA ALA A 71 -32.06 13.02 -6.26
C ALA A 71 -33.25 12.78 -7.20
N ILE A 72 -33.87 11.60 -7.14
CA ILE A 72 -35.05 11.25 -7.94
C ILE A 72 -36.19 12.24 -7.68
N TRP A 73 -36.47 12.55 -6.41
CA TRP A 73 -37.51 13.51 -6.07
C TRP A 73 -37.18 14.93 -6.56
N CYS A 74 -35.94 15.38 -6.38
CA CYS A 74 -35.49 16.70 -6.85
C CYS A 74 -35.52 16.81 -8.38
N GLU A 75 -35.20 15.75 -9.11
CA GLU A 75 -35.30 15.70 -10.57
C GLU A 75 -36.76 15.76 -11.03
N ALA A 76 -37.66 15.02 -10.39
CA ALA A 76 -39.10 15.04 -10.68
C ALA A 76 -39.77 16.39 -10.33
N ASN A 77 -39.25 17.11 -9.34
CA ASN A 77 -39.79 18.39 -8.86
C ASN A 77 -38.97 19.60 -9.35
N LYS A 78 -38.07 19.42 -10.32
CA LYS A 78 -37.07 20.42 -10.68
C LYS A 78 -37.66 21.78 -11.05
N GLU A 79 -38.71 21.82 -11.86
CA GLU A 79 -39.38 23.07 -12.30
C GLU A 79 -40.06 23.79 -11.13
N ARG A 80 -40.56 23.05 -10.14
CA ARG A 80 -41.18 23.63 -8.94
C ARG A 80 -40.13 24.16 -7.95
N LEU A 81 -38.97 23.50 -7.91
CA LEU A 81 -37.88 23.82 -6.99
C LEU A 81 -37.03 24.99 -7.48
N LEU A 82 -36.81 25.09 -8.79
CA LEU A 82 -36.08 26.18 -9.41
C LEU A 82 -37.10 27.21 -9.91
N THR A 83 -37.29 28.29 -9.16
CA THR A 83 -38.00 29.47 -9.65
C THR A 83 -37.26 30.07 -10.86
N ASP A 84 -37.99 30.84 -11.67
CA ASP A 84 -37.58 31.35 -12.99
C ASP A 84 -36.38 32.34 -12.97
N ASP A 85 -35.69 32.45 -11.84
CA ASP A 85 -34.53 33.32 -11.62
C ASP A 85 -33.19 32.71 -12.07
N GLY A 86 -33.23 31.63 -12.87
CA GLY A 86 -32.05 31.04 -13.54
C GLY A 86 -31.02 30.37 -12.62
N LYS A 87 -31.28 30.33 -11.30
CA LYS A 87 -30.40 29.68 -10.32
C LYS A 87 -30.57 28.16 -10.39
N LYS A 88 -29.46 27.44 -10.35
CA LYS A 88 -29.42 25.96 -10.32
C LYS A 88 -29.18 25.43 -8.91
N SER A 89 -29.80 26.05 -7.92
CA SER A 89 -29.61 25.73 -6.50
C SER A 89 -30.82 26.06 -5.65
N VAL A 90 -31.12 25.22 -4.66
CA VAL A 90 -32.16 25.44 -3.64
C VAL A 90 -31.53 25.31 -2.26
N ASN A 91 -31.72 26.34 -1.42
CA ASN A 91 -31.33 26.31 -0.01
C ASN A 91 -32.49 25.76 0.82
N LEU A 92 -32.19 24.82 1.70
CA LEU A 92 -33.09 24.22 2.67
C LEU A 92 -32.59 24.55 4.08
N ILE A 93 -33.45 24.40 5.08
CA ILE A 93 -33.08 24.63 6.49
C ILE A 93 -31.92 23.69 6.92
N THR A 94 -31.86 22.49 6.35
CA THR A 94 -30.90 21.44 6.71
C THR A 94 -29.79 21.23 5.69
N GLY A 95 -29.73 22.00 4.61
CA GLY A 95 -28.72 21.84 3.58
C GLY A 95 -29.05 22.53 2.26
N GLU A 96 -28.35 22.17 1.19
CA GLU A 96 -28.56 22.73 -0.14
C GLU A 96 -28.59 21.63 -1.20
N VAL A 97 -29.36 21.86 -2.26
CA VAL A 97 -29.40 21.01 -3.46
C VAL A 97 -28.98 21.85 -4.65
N LYS A 98 -27.98 21.37 -5.41
CA LYS A 98 -27.44 22.08 -6.59
C LYS A 98 -27.43 21.18 -7.81
N TRP A 99 -27.83 21.72 -8.96
CA TRP A 99 -27.74 21.05 -10.25
C TRP A 99 -26.45 21.48 -10.94
N ARG A 100 -25.52 20.54 -11.09
CA ARG A 100 -24.25 20.75 -11.80
C ARG A 100 -24.13 19.82 -12.99
N ILE A 101 -23.54 20.33 -14.07
CA ILE A 101 -23.01 19.48 -15.14
C ILE A 101 -21.63 19.02 -14.66
N ARG A 102 -21.42 17.71 -14.57
CA ARG A 102 -20.08 17.19 -14.26
C ARG A 102 -19.14 17.53 -15.43
N PRO A 103 -17.91 18.00 -15.16
CA PRO A 103 -16.93 18.19 -16.22
C PRO A 103 -16.67 16.85 -16.93
N PRO A 104 -16.27 16.87 -18.21
CA PRO A 104 -15.92 15.65 -18.93
C PRO A 104 -14.89 14.83 -18.17
N ALA A 105 -15.11 13.52 -18.10
CA ALA A 105 -14.19 12.56 -17.51
C ALA A 105 -13.75 11.55 -18.57
N VAL A 106 -12.48 11.18 -18.55
CA VAL A 106 -11.93 10.12 -19.41
C VAL A 106 -12.02 8.81 -18.64
N ILE A 107 -12.62 7.78 -19.25
CA ILE A 107 -12.67 6.41 -18.73
C ILE A 107 -11.82 5.54 -19.66
N VAL A 108 -10.88 4.79 -19.08
CA VAL A 108 -10.03 3.85 -19.81
C VAL A 108 -10.36 2.44 -19.31
N ASN A 109 -11.06 1.67 -20.13
CA ASN A 109 -11.49 0.31 -19.77
C ASN A 109 -10.37 -0.71 -19.93
N ASP A 110 -9.59 -0.60 -21.01
CA ASP A 110 -8.41 -1.41 -21.27
C ASP A 110 -7.18 -0.49 -21.45
N PRO A 111 -6.37 -0.31 -20.40
CA PRO A 111 -5.19 0.53 -20.46
C PRO A 111 -4.15 0.06 -21.50
N GLN A 112 -4.02 -1.25 -21.72
CA GLN A 112 -3.00 -1.79 -22.63
C GLN A 112 -3.42 -1.57 -24.08
N GLN A 113 -4.67 -1.89 -24.42
CA GLN A 113 -5.21 -1.64 -25.76
C GLN A 113 -5.22 -0.14 -26.07
N ALA A 114 -5.62 0.70 -25.12
CA ALA A 114 -5.61 2.15 -25.28
C ALA A 114 -4.17 2.66 -25.51
N LEU A 115 -3.20 2.19 -24.71
CA LEU A 115 -1.80 2.58 -24.87
C LEU A 115 -1.24 2.13 -26.24
N ALA A 116 -1.53 0.92 -26.67
CA ALA A 116 -1.09 0.40 -27.98
C ALA A 116 -1.69 1.21 -29.13
N ALA A 117 -2.97 1.57 -29.05
CA ALA A 117 -3.63 2.43 -30.03
C ALA A 117 -3.01 3.83 -30.05
N LEU A 118 -2.80 4.45 -28.88
CA LEU A 118 -2.16 5.77 -28.78
C LEU A 118 -0.75 5.76 -29.41
N LYS A 119 0.05 4.72 -29.15
CA LYS A 119 1.36 4.54 -29.79
C LYS A 119 1.24 4.37 -31.31
N ARG A 120 0.32 3.53 -31.78
CA ARG A 120 0.09 3.27 -33.21
C ARG A 120 -0.31 4.54 -33.97
N PHE A 121 -1.10 5.40 -33.34
CA PHE A 121 -1.54 6.67 -33.91
C PHE A 121 -0.58 7.84 -33.65
N GLY A 122 0.55 7.60 -32.98
CA GLY A 122 1.56 8.63 -32.70
C GLY A 122 1.10 9.70 -31.70
N LEU A 123 0.08 9.43 -30.90
CA LEU A 123 -0.52 10.37 -29.95
C LEU A 123 0.25 10.42 -28.62
N ASN A 124 1.54 10.74 -28.71
CA ASN A 124 2.48 10.67 -27.59
C ASN A 124 2.14 11.66 -26.46
N GLN A 125 1.43 12.76 -26.74
CA GLN A 125 1.01 13.74 -25.72
C GLN A 125 0.04 13.15 -24.67
N PHE A 126 -0.60 12.02 -24.98
CA PHE A 126 -1.49 11.30 -24.06
C PHE A 126 -0.79 10.12 -23.37
N ILE A 127 0.51 9.93 -23.60
CA ILE A 127 1.32 8.88 -23.01
C ILE A 127 2.30 9.50 -22.02
N ARG A 128 2.24 9.07 -20.76
CA ARG A 128 3.25 9.43 -19.75
C ARG A 128 4.28 8.33 -19.63
N THR A 129 5.55 8.67 -19.84
CA THR A 129 6.68 7.75 -19.67
C THR A 129 7.38 8.01 -18.33
N ARG A 130 7.80 6.95 -17.65
CA ARG A 130 8.70 7.00 -16.51
C ARG A 130 9.91 6.12 -16.83
N GLU A 131 11.08 6.72 -16.92
CA GLU A 131 12.33 5.99 -17.12
C GLU A 131 12.91 5.57 -15.76
N THR A 132 13.39 4.34 -15.70
CA THR A 132 14.02 3.76 -14.51
C THR A 132 15.29 3.03 -14.92
N ILE A 133 16.32 3.10 -14.07
CA ILE A 133 17.59 2.41 -14.30
C ILE A 133 17.35 0.89 -14.28
N ASN A 134 17.78 0.20 -15.33
CA ASN A 134 17.76 -1.25 -15.37
C ASN A 134 19.04 -1.82 -14.74
N LYS A 135 18.98 -2.12 -13.44
CA LYS A 135 20.12 -2.67 -12.70
C LYS A 135 20.51 -4.07 -13.17
N GLU A 136 19.56 -4.88 -13.63
CA GLU A 136 19.83 -6.24 -14.12
C GLU A 136 20.65 -6.20 -15.41
N ALA A 137 20.27 -5.35 -16.37
CA ALA A 137 21.03 -5.16 -17.60
C ALA A 137 22.46 -4.64 -17.32
N ILE A 138 22.60 -3.75 -16.34
CA ILE A 138 23.89 -3.27 -15.86
C ILE A 138 24.74 -4.44 -15.32
N LEU A 139 24.17 -5.31 -14.50
CA LEU A 139 24.86 -6.48 -13.95
C LEU A 139 25.24 -7.50 -15.04
N HIS A 140 24.45 -7.61 -16.11
CA HIS A 140 24.78 -8.47 -17.25
C HIS A 140 25.90 -7.90 -18.13
N GLN A 141 26.06 -6.57 -18.19
CA GLN A 141 27.02 -5.88 -19.05
C GLN A 141 27.79 -4.79 -18.28
N PRO A 142 28.51 -5.14 -17.20
CA PRO A 142 29.10 -4.17 -16.27
C PRO A 142 30.22 -3.34 -16.92
N GLU A 143 30.92 -3.90 -17.90
CA GLU A 143 31.96 -3.21 -18.66
C GLU A 143 31.42 -2.00 -19.44
N GLN A 144 30.16 -2.06 -19.91
CA GLN A 144 29.58 -1.00 -20.74
C GLN A 144 29.21 0.26 -19.95
N ILE A 145 29.17 0.17 -18.62
CA ILE A 145 28.77 1.27 -17.75
C ILE A 145 29.92 1.84 -16.91
N LYS A 146 31.13 1.32 -17.10
CA LYS A 146 32.33 1.83 -16.42
C LYS A 146 32.51 3.32 -16.73
N GLY A 147 32.61 4.14 -15.68
CA GLY A 147 32.82 5.58 -15.79
C GLY A 147 31.55 6.43 -15.86
N ILE A 148 30.35 5.84 -15.83
CA ILE A 148 29.11 6.62 -15.73
C ILE A 148 28.97 7.20 -14.31
N ALA A 149 28.91 8.53 -14.21
CA ALA A 149 28.70 9.22 -12.95
C ALA A 149 27.38 8.79 -12.29
N GLY A 150 27.43 8.44 -11.00
CA GLY A 150 26.25 8.04 -10.22
C GLY A 150 25.91 6.55 -10.26
N ILE A 151 26.70 5.71 -10.93
CA ILE A 151 26.58 4.25 -10.87
C ILE A 151 27.85 3.65 -10.29
N ALA A 152 27.71 2.92 -9.18
CA ALA A 152 28.79 2.14 -8.59
C ALA A 152 28.36 0.67 -8.57
N ILE A 153 29.24 -0.21 -9.06
CA ILE A 153 29.11 -1.66 -8.88
C ILE A 153 30.02 -2.04 -7.72
N LEU A 154 29.43 -2.62 -6.68
CA LEU A 154 30.17 -3.15 -5.53
C LEU A 154 30.37 -4.65 -5.76
N GLU A 155 31.63 -5.09 -5.81
CA GLU A 155 32.01 -6.49 -6.01
C GLU A 155 32.96 -6.94 -4.90
N GLY A 156 32.98 -8.24 -4.61
CA GLY A 156 33.94 -8.83 -3.67
C GLY A 156 33.71 -8.48 -2.20
N GLN A 157 32.50 -8.07 -1.82
CA GLN A 157 32.13 -7.96 -0.40
C GLN A 157 31.79 -9.35 0.13
N GLU A 158 32.44 -9.71 1.24
CA GLU A 158 32.13 -10.92 1.99
C GLU A 158 31.17 -10.54 3.11
N ASP A 159 29.95 -11.06 3.04
CA ASP A 159 28.94 -10.91 4.09
C ASP A 159 28.96 -12.14 5.00
N VAL A 160 28.94 -11.89 6.31
CA VAL A 160 28.71 -12.95 7.30
C VAL A 160 27.21 -13.12 7.49
N ILE A 161 26.68 -14.23 6.99
CA ILE A 161 25.27 -14.60 7.16
C ILE A 161 25.13 -15.47 8.40
N VAL A 162 24.26 -15.05 9.32
CA VAL A 162 23.91 -15.79 10.54
C VAL A 162 22.48 -16.28 10.43
N THR A 163 22.29 -17.59 10.40
CA THR A 163 20.97 -18.22 10.33
C THR A 163 20.74 -19.06 11.58
N PRO A 164 19.84 -18.63 12.49
CA PRO A 164 19.41 -19.45 13.61
C PRO A 164 18.69 -20.70 13.11
N TYR A 165 19.06 -21.88 13.60
CA TYR A 165 18.36 -23.12 13.27
C TYR A 165 17.19 -23.36 14.22
N GLU A 166 16.07 -23.83 13.66
CA GLU A 166 14.99 -24.41 14.44
C GLU A 166 15.40 -25.82 14.88
N LYS A 167 15.47 -26.07 16.20
CA LYS A 167 15.32 -27.44 16.68
C LYS A 167 13.84 -27.76 16.66
N ALA A 168 13.39 -28.56 15.69
CA ALA A 168 12.20 -29.36 15.90
C ALA A 168 12.45 -30.22 17.15
N LEU A 169 11.60 -30.07 18.16
CA LEU A 169 11.61 -30.96 19.32
C LEU A 169 11.03 -32.29 18.85
N ASP A 170 11.89 -33.31 18.70
CA ASP A 170 11.48 -34.72 18.62
C ASP A 170 10.98 -35.21 19.99
#